data_AF-A0A1G5BG16-F1
#
_entry.id   AF-A0A1G5BG16-F1
#
_cell.length_a   1.000
_cell.length_b   1.000
_cell.length_c   1.000
_cell.angle_alpha   90.00
_cell.angle_beta   90.00
_cell.angle_gamma   90.00
#
_symmetry.space_group_name_H-M   'P 1'
#
loop_
_entity.id
_entity.type
_entity.pdbx_description
1 polymer ?
#
loop_
_entity_poly.entity_id
_entity_poly.type
_entity_poly.pdbx_seq_one_letter_code
_entity_poly.pdbx_strand_id
1 'polypeptide(L)'
;MDVYITNLLEGESVFYVSTTQRMLIGFFLLVVGMYGVYVKAGEKNLFFALVPFINYVKLGDVVGMPKRAVAVAVLKIIYFGTFVNMNFLGEELLESTGGFIAAGLLVLLAICTSIVANIIRLFLFIGLIDMSGRSRWYILFFFFFPDITFAIWGISRRIKVAV
;
A
#
# COMPACT_ATOMS: atom_id res chain seq x y z
N MET A 1 -10.60 -18.00 -4.37
CA MET A 1 -11.63 -18.57 -5.25
C MET A 1 -11.18 -18.33 -6.67
N ASP A 2 -10.57 -19.34 -7.27
CA ASP A 2 -10.10 -19.28 -8.65
C ASP A 2 -11.29 -19.53 -9.57
N VAL A 3 -11.59 -18.60 -10.47
CA VAL A 3 -12.69 -18.72 -11.43
C VAL A 3 -12.15 -19.51 -12.63
N TYR A 4 -12.52 -20.79 -12.70
CA TYR A 4 -12.24 -21.65 -13.83
C TYR A 4 -13.25 -21.38 -14.95
N ILE A 5 -12.81 -20.70 -16.00
CA ILE A 5 -13.52 -20.71 -17.29
C ILE A 5 -12.86 -21.81 -18.12
N THR A 6 -13.45 -23.00 -18.11
CA THR A 6 -13.08 -24.08 -19.03
C THR A 6 -13.54 -23.70 -20.43
N ASN A 7 -12.61 -23.23 -21.28
CA ASN A 7 -12.83 -23.14 -22.72
C ASN A 7 -12.55 -24.52 -23.33
N LEU A 8 -13.59 -25.11 -23.91
CA LEU A 8 -13.63 -26.44 -24.51
C LEU A 8 -13.22 -26.46 -26.00
N LEU A 9 -12.57 -25.41 -26.51
CA LEU A 9 -12.24 -25.32 -27.93
C LEU A 9 -10.80 -24.81 -28.11
N GLU A 10 -9.95 -25.73 -28.54
CA GLU A 10 -8.81 -25.57 -29.45
C GLU A 10 -7.79 -24.44 -29.17
N GLY A 11 -6.60 -24.86 -28.74
CA GLY A 11 -5.34 -24.34 -29.30
C GLY A 11 -4.84 -22.94 -28.91
N GLU A 12 -5.60 -22.11 -28.20
CA GLU A 12 -5.10 -20.80 -27.75
C GLU A 12 -4.54 -20.87 -26.33
N SER A 13 -3.22 -20.66 -26.19
CA SER A 13 -2.57 -20.43 -24.90
C SER A 13 -3.04 -19.08 -24.34
N VAL A 14 -4.16 -19.08 -23.63
CA VAL A 14 -4.59 -17.93 -22.83
C VAL A 14 -3.51 -17.70 -21.77
N PHE A 15 -2.71 -16.65 -21.95
CA PHE A 15 -1.70 -16.23 -20.96
C PHE A 15 -2.42 -15.94 -19.63
N TYR A 16 -2.46 -16.93 -18.75
CA TYR A 16 -3.13 -16.80 -17.47
C TYR A 16 -2.16 -16.14 -16.48
N VAL A 17 -2.30 -14.83 -16.30
CA VAL A 17 -1.49 -14.09 -15.32
C VAL A 17 -1.96 -14.50 -13.93
N SER A 18 -1.11 -15.21 -13.19
CA SER A 18 -1.40 -15.68 -11.83
C SER A 18 -1.61 -14.50 -10.88
N THR A 19 -2.37 -14.70 -9.81
CA THR A 19 -2.60 -13.66 -8.78
C THR A 19 -1.29 -13.10 -8.23
N THR A 20 -0.27 -13.96 -8.07
CA THR A 20 1.09 -13.58 -7.68
C THR A 20 1.76 -12.65 -8.69
N GLN A 21 1.63 -12.93 -9.99
CA GLN A 21 2.17 -12.06 -11.04
C GLN A 21 1.47 -10.70 -11.05
N ARG A 22 0.15 -10.65 -10.85
CA ARG A 22 -0.58 -9.37 -10.74
C ARG A 22 -0.12 -8.55 -9.54
N MET A 23 0.10 -9.19 -8.39
CA MET A 23 0.65 -8.52 -7.20
C MET A 23 2.07 -7.97 -7.46
N LEU A 24 2.93 -8.75 -8.14
CA LEU A 24 4.28 -8.31 -8.50
C LEU A 24 4.26 -7.12 -9.48
N ILE A 25 3.40 -7.17 -10.49
CA ILE A 25 3.23 -6.06 -11.46
C ILE A 25 2.72 -4.81 -10.73
N GLY A 26 1.70 -4.94 -9.88
CA GLY A 26 1.19 -3.83 -9.07
C GLY A 26 2.27 -3.25 -8.15
N PHE A 27 3.07 -4.09 -7.49
CA PHE A 27 4.19 -3.64 -6.68
C PHE A 27 5.24 -2.88 -7.50
N PHE A 28 5.61 -3.42 -8.67
CA PHE A 28 6.56 -2.76 -9.57
C PHE A 28 6.04 -1.40 -10.06
N LEU A 29 4.77 -1.32 -10.48
CA LEU A 29 4.12 -0.08 -10.88
C LEU A 29 4.09 0.94 -9.74
N LEU A 30 3.79 0.50 -8.52
CA LEU A 30 3.81 1.35 -7.34
C LEU A 30 5.21 1.93 -7.09
N VAL A 31 6.25 1.09 -7.10
CA VAL A 31 7.65 1.53 -6.87
C VAL A 31 8.08 2.54 -7.94
N VAL A 32 7.87 2.23 -9.22
CA VAL A 32 8.23 3.12 -10.34
C VAL A 32 7.42 4.43 -10.27
N GLY A 33 6.14 4.35 -9.93
CA GLY A 33 5.28 5.50 -9.76
C GLY A 33 5.73 6.43 -8.64
N MET A 34 5.97 5.87 -7.46
CA MET A 34 6.47 6.61 -6.31
C MET A 34 7.85 7.22 -6.58
N TYR A 35 8.74 6.47 -7.25
CA TYR A 35 10.03 6.99 -7.72
C TYR A 35 9.86 8.24 -8.60
N GLY A 36 8.98 8.18 -9.60
CA GLY A 36 8.72 9.33 -10.47
C GLY A 36 8.14 10.54 -9.74
N VAL A 37 7.30 10.31 -8.72
CA VAL A 37 6.75 11.38 -7.87
C VAL A 37 7.86 12.03 -7.02
N TYR A 38 8.75 11.24 -6.43
CA TYR A 38 9.85 11.77 -5.61
C TYR A 38 10.89 12.56 -6.40
N VAL A 39 11.24 12.08 -7.60
CA VAL A 39 12.14 12.83 -8.50
C VAL A 39 11.53 14.18 -8.87
N LYS A 40 10.21 14.25 -9.11
CA LYS A 40 9.52 15.52 -9.39
C LYS A 40 9.45 16.44 -8.18
N ALA A 41 9.43 15.88 -6.98
CA ALA A 41 9.56 16.61 -5.73
C ALA A 41 11.03 16.94 -5.37
N GLY A 42 11.99 16.66 -6.25
CA GLY A 42 13.40 17.03 -6.05
C GLY A 42 14.18 16.14 -5.06
N GLU A 43 13.63 14.99 -4.65
CA GLU A 43 14.28 14.13 -3.67
C GLU A 43 15.36 13.23 -4.30
N LYS A 44 16.57 13.24 -3.72
CA LYS A 44 17.77 12.58 -4.30
C LYS A 44 18.09 11.20 -3.70
N ASN A 45 17.52 10.87 -2.54
CA ASN A 45 17.78 9.61 -1.82
C ASN A 45 16.74 8.53 -2.17
N LEU A 46 17.04 7.75 -3.21
CA LEU A 46 16.08 6.90 -3.93
C LEU A 46 15.99 5.45 -3.44
N PHE A 47 16.96 4.99 -2.63
CA PHE A 47 16.99 3.61 -2.10
C PHE A 47 15.74 3.26 -1.27
N PHE A 48 15.07 4.27 -0.71
CA PHE A 48 13.93 4.11 0.20
C PHE A 48 12.60 3.75 -0.49
N ALA A 49 12.50 3.85 -1.81
CA ALA A 49 11.28 3.49 -2.55
C ALA A 49 10.97 1.98 -2.55
N LEU A 50 11.97 1.14 -2.24
CA LEU A 50 11.85 -0.32 -2.24
C LEU A 50 11.25 -0.88 -0.95
N VAL A 51 11.28 -0.12 0.14
CA VAL A 51 10.79 -0.59 1.45
C VAL A 51 9.37 -0.05 1.71
N PRO A 52 8.34 -0.90 1.79
CA PRO A 52 6.92 -0.49 1.83
C PRO A 52 6.47 0.34 3.03
N PHE A 53 7.32 0.50 4.04
CA PHE A 53 7.05 1.33 5.22
C PHE A 53 7.77 2.68 5.12
N ILE A 54 8.98 2.70 4.54
CA ILE A 54 9.82 3.90 4.44
C ILE A 54 9.33 4.82 3.32
N ASN A 55 8.74 4.25 2.27
CA ASN A 55 8.07 5.00 1.22
C ASN A 55 6.96 5.93 1.78
N TYR A 56 6.21 5.54 2.81
CA TYR A 56 5.24 6.43 3.44
C TYR A 56 5.91 7.60 4.15
N VAL A 57 7.02 7.34 4.89
CA VAL A 57 7.83 8.38 5.53
C VAL A 57 8.26 9.43 4.51
N LYS A 58 8.82 8.98 3.39
CA LYS A 58 9.25 9.88 2.30
C LYS A 58 8.11 10.61 1.62
N LEU A 59 6.96 9.96 1.45
CA LEU A 59 5.76 10.65 0.99
C LEU A 59 5.36 11.78 1.95
N GLY A 60 5.48 11.56 3.26
CA GLY A 60 5.28 12.58 4.29
C GLY A 60 6.21 13.76 4.20
N ASP A 61 7.49 13.50 3.96
CA ASP A 61 8.50 14.56 3.77
C ASP A 61 8.12 15.44 2.57
N VAL A 62 7.72 14.80 1.45
CA VAL A 62 7.30 15.51 0.23
C VAL A 62 6.05 16.37 0.48
N VAL A 63 5.03 15.83 1.17
CA VAL A 63 3.77 16.56 1.39
C VAL A 63 3.77 17.48 2.61
N GLY A 64 4.92 17.70 3.25
CA GLY A 64 5.03 18.55 4.44
C GLY A 64 4.34 18.00 5.69
N MET A 65 4.11 16.68 5.75
CA MET A 65 3.47 15.99 6.87
C MET A 65 4.31 14.84 7.47
N PRO A 66 5.58 15.07 7.86
CA PRO A 66 6.50 14.01 8.28
C PRO A 66 6.01 13.23 9.50
N LYS A 67 5.43 13.91 10.50
CA LYS A 67 4.91 13.25 11.72
C LYS A 67 3.80 12.25 11.42
N ARG A 68 2.90 12.58 10.48
CA ARG A 68 1.79 11.70 10.07
C ARG A 68 2.32 10.48 9.33
N ALA A 69 3.32 10.68 8.48
CA ALA A 69 3.91 9.59 7.72
C ALA A 69 4.72 8.61 8.58
N VAL A 70 5.47 9.12 9.56
CA VAL A 70 6.11 8.28 10.58
C VAL A 70 5.06 7.47 11.36
N ALA A 71 3.94 8.09 11.74
CA ALA A 71 2.85 7.37 12.39
C ALA A 71 2.27 6.24 11.52
N VAL A 72 2.05 6.48 10.22
CA VAL A 72 1.62 5.42 9.27
C VAL A 72 2.65 4.29 9.21
N ALA A 73 3.93 4.62 9.09
CA ALA A 73 5.00 3.61 9.02
C ALA A 73 5.02 2.73 10.28
N VAL A 74 4.95 3.35 11.47
CA VAL A 74 4.88 2.63 12.75
C VAL A 74 3.64 1.75 12.84
N LEU A 75 2.45 2.28 12.52
CA LEU A 75 1.21 1.52 12.55
C LEU A 75 1.24 0.32 11.60
N LYS A 76 1.86 0.47 10.43
CA LYS A 76 2.03 -0.63 9.48
C LYS A 76 3.04 -1.68 9.94
N ILE A 77 4.10 -1.28 10.65
CA ILE A 77 5.03 -2.22 11.28
C ILE A 77 4.32 -3.01 12.38
N ILE A 78 3.53 -2.34 13.23
CA ILE A 78 2.73 -3.00 14.26
C ILE A 78 1.76 -3.99 13.62
N TYR A 79 1.00 -3.54 12.61
CA TYR A 79 0.07 -4.40 11.86
C TYR A 79 0.77 -5.64 11.28
N PHE A 80 1.93 -5.46 10.65
CA PHE A 80 2.72 -6.57 10.10
C PHE A 80 3.19 -7.53 11.21
N GLY A 81 3.72 -7.01 12.31
CA GLY A 81 4.13 -7.82 13.46
C GLY A 81 2.98 -8.61 14.06
N THR A 82 1.80 -7.99 14.22
CA THR A 82 0.58 -8.66 14.67
C THR A 82 0.17 -9.76 13.71
N PHE A 83 0.14 -9.49 12.40
CA PHE A 83 -0.20 -10.49 11.39
C PHE A 83 0.77 -11.68 11.38
N VAL A 84 2.08 -11.41 11.46
CA VAL A 84 3.11 -12.45 11.56
C VAL A 84 2.86 -13.31 12.79
N ASN A 85 2.68 -12.71 13.98
CA ASN A 85 2.38 -13.46 15.20
C ASN A 85 1.12 -14.32 15.05
N MET A 86 0.05 -13.82 14.44
CA MET A 86 -1.18 -14.59 14.21
C MET A 86 -0.99 -15.82 13.32
N ASN A 87 -0.05 -15.80 12.36
CA ASN A 87 0.26 -16.96 11.53
C ASN A 87 1.19 -17.96 12.24
N PHE A 88 1.94 -17.51 13.26
CA PHE A 88 2.82 -18.36 14.07
C PHE A 88 2.14 -18.91 15.34
N LEU A 89 1.04 -18.28 15.78
CA LEU A 89 0.15 -18.83 16.80
C LEU A 89 -0.55 -20.06 16.20
N GLY A 90 0.09 -21.22 16.32
CA GLY A 90 -0.44 -22.49 15.81
C GLY A 90 -1.79 -22.87 16.42
N GLU A 91 -2.46 -23.84 15.81
CA GLU A 91 -3.78 -24.35 16.22
C GLU A 91 -3.82 -24.75 17.71
N GLU A 92 -2.71 -25.23 18.26
CA GLU A 92 -2.57 -25.64 19.68
C GLU A 92 -2.83 -24.51 20.69
N LEU A 93 -2.58 -23.24 20.35
CA LEU A 93 -2.86 -22.11 21.25
C LEU A 93 -4.36 -21.77 21.31
N LEU A 94 -5.10 -22.06 20.24
CA LEU A 94 -6.55 -21.83 20.16
C LEU A 94 -7.36 -22.84 20.97
N GLU A 95 -6.76 -23.94 21.40
CA GLU A 95 -7.40 -24.96 22.26
C GLU A 95 -7.58 -24.49 23.71
N SER A 96 -6.85 -23.45 24.13
CA SER A 96 -6.97 -22.85 25.45
C SER A 96 -7.81 -21.56 25.42
N THR A 97 -8.66 -21.36 26.44
CA THR A 97 -9.45 -20.12 26.60
C THR A 97 -8.57 -18.87 26.59
N GLY A 98 -7.36 -18.95 27.17
CA GLY A 98 -6.39 -17.85 27.18
C GLY A 98 -5.84 -17.51 25.80
N GLY A 99 -5.50 -18.52 25.00
CA GLY A 99 -4.99 -18.30 23.65
C GLY A 99 -6.06 -17.82 22.67
N PHE A 100 -7.31 -18.26 22.82
CA PHE A 100 -8.45 -17.70 22.06
C PHE A 100 -8.65 -16.21 22.32
N ILE A 101 -8.60 -15.79 23.59
CA ILE A 101 -8.71 -14.37 23.97
C ILE A 101 -7.53 -13.57 23.41
N ALA A 102 -6.30 -14.08 23.53
CA ALA A 102 -5.11 -13.42 23.00
C ALA A 102 -5.16 -13.27 21.47
N ALA A 103 -5.59 -14.31 20.74
CA ALA A 103 -5.80 -14.24 19.29
C ALA A 103 -6.86 -13.20 18.93
N GLY A 104 -8.00 -13.17 19.64
CA GLY A 104 -9.05 -12.16 19.44
C GLY A 104 -8.55 -10.73 19.65
N LEU A 105 -7.75 -10.48 20.68
CA LEU A 105 -7.12 -9.18 20.93
C LEU A 105 -6.13 -8.79 19.82
N LEU A 106 -5.37 -9.74 19.27
CA LEU A 106 -4.48 -9.50 18.14
C LEU A 106 -5.26 -9.20 16.86
N VAL A 107 -6.37 -9.90 16.57
CA VAL A 107 -7.27 -9.56 15.46
C VAL A 107 -7.75 -8.11 15.61
N LEU A 108 -8.24 -7.76 16.80
CA LEU A 108 -8.79 -6.43 17.07
C LEU A 108 -7.70 -5.34 16.91
N LEU A 109 -6.50 -5.59 17.41
CA LEU A 109 -5.35 -4.69 17.24
C LEU A 109 -4.99 -4.51 15.76
N ALA A 110 -4.97 -5.60 14.97
CA ALA A 110 -4.70 -5.54 13.53
C ALA A 110 -5.76 -4.72 12.79
N ILE A 111 -7.04 -4.89 13.11
CA ILE A 111 -8.13 -4.11 12.51
C ILE A 111 -7.98 -2.62 12.87
N CYS A 112 -7.81 -2.31 14.16
CA CYS A 112 -7.68 -0.93 14.63
C CYS A 112 -6.47 -0.22 14.00
N THR A 113 -5.30 -0.87 14.00
CA THR A 113 -4.08 -0.30 13.39
C THR A 113 -4.23 -0.09 11.88
N SER A 114 -4.89 -1.03 11.18
CA SER A 114 -5.18 -0.91 9.75
C SER A 114 -6.10 0.28 9.45
N ILE A 115 -7.20 0.44 10.21
CA ILE A 115 -8.14 1.55 10.02
C ILE A 115 -7.44 2.89 10.23
N VAL A 116 -6.73 3.05 11.35
CA VAL A 116 -6.03 4.31 11.66
C VAL A 116 -4.96 4.62 10.62
N ALA A 117 -4.16 3.63 10.20
CA ALA A 117 -3.14 3.81 9.17
C ALA A 117 -3.76 4.26 7.82
N ASN A 118 -4.91 3.70 7.44
CA ASN A 118 -5.61 4.08 6.21
C ASN A 118 -6.18 5.49 6.27
N ILE A 119 -6.71 5.93 7.42
CA ILE A 119 -7.18 7.31 7.62
C ILE A 119 -6.01 8.29 7.49
N ILE A 120 -4.88 8.03 8.14
CA ILE A 120 -3.73 8.93 8.06
C ILE A 120 -3.14 8.94 6.63
N ARG A 121 -3.12 7.79 5.96
CA ARG A 121 -2.72 7.66 4.55
C ARG A 121 -3.61 8.51 3.63
N LEU A 122 -4.92 8.56 3.88
CA LEU A 122 -5.84 9.43 3.14
C LEU A 122 -5.39 10.89 3.18
N PHE A 123 -5.00 11.41 4.36
CA PHE A 123 -4.50 12.77 4.49
C PHE A 123 -3.20 13.02 3.72
N LEU A 124 -2.30 12.03 3.67
CA LEU A 124 -1.08 12.13 2.85
C LEU A 124 -1.42 12.22 1.36
N PHE A 125 -2.40 11.46 0.89
CA PHE A 125 -2.87 11.52 -0.50
C PHE A 125 -3.56 12.84 -0.83
N ILE A 126 -4.35 13.39 0.09
CA ILE A 126 -4.93 14.73 -0.06
C ILE A 126 -3.82 15.77 -0.24
N GLY A 127 -2.79 15.73 0.63
CA GLY A 127 -1.65 16.64 0.51
C GLY A 127 -0.96 16.55 -0.85
N LEU A 128 -0.74 15.33 -1.34
CA LEU A 128 -0.15 15.10 -2.66
C LEU A 128 -1.05 15.63 -3.80
N ILE A 129 -2.37 15.49 -3.67
CA ILE A 129 -3.34 16.03 -4.64
C ILE A 129 -3.32 17.55 -4.65
N ASP A 130 -3.32 18.16 -3.48
CA ASP A 130 -3.29 19.62 -3.34
C ASP A 130 -1.99 20.20 -3.96
N MET A 131 -0.83 19.57 -3.72
CA MET A 131 0.45 19.96 -4.34
C MET A 131 0.48 19.79 -5.86
N SER A 132 -0.30 18.83 -6.39
CA SER A 132 -0.38 18.57 -7.82
C SER A 132 -1.34 19.50 -8.57
N GLY A 133 -2.11 20.31 -7.85
CA GLY A 133 -3.16 21.18 -8.41
C GLY A 133 -4.30 20.40 -9.09
N ARG A 134 -4.50 19.14 -8.71
CA ARG A 134 -5.54 18.27 -9.28
C ARG A 134 -6.82 18.30 -8.46
N SER A 135 -7.91 17.87 -9.09
CA SER A 135 -9.20 17.74 -8.41
C SER A 135 -9.15 16.68 -7.31
N ARG A 136 -9.82 16.95 -6.17
CA ARG A 136 -9.91 16.02 -5.04
C ARG A 136 -10.57 14.68 -5.38
N TRP A 137 -11.32 14.58 -6.48
CA TRP A 137 -11.87 13.31 -6.97
C TRP A 137 -10.80 12.23 -7.24
N TYR A 138 -9.55 12.63 -7.48
CA TYR A 138 -8.43 11.70 -7.65
C TYR A 138 -8.14 10.87 -6.38
N ILE A 139 -8.67 11.28 -5.22
CA ILE A 139 -8.51 10.53 -3.97
C ILE A 139 -9.12 9.12 -4.04
N LEU A 140 -10.23 8.96 -4.79
CA LEU A 140 -10.87 7.66 -4.98
C LEU A 140 -9.94 6.72 -5.74
N PHE A 141 -9.27 7.22 -6.77
CA PHE A 141 -8.28 6.45 -7.53
C PHE A 141 -7.08 6.04 -6.66
N PHE A 142 -6.57 6.94 -5.81
CA PHE A 142 -5.52 6.58 -4.84
C PHE A 142 -5.97 5.54 -3.80
N PHE A 143 -7.25 5.56 -3.42
CA PHE A 143 -7.77 4.62 -2.43
C PHE A 143 -7.96 3.22 -3.00
N PHE A 144 -8.55 3.10 -4.19
CA PHE A 144 -8.85 1.82 -4.83
C PHE A 144 -7.69 1.26 -5.66
N PHE A 145 -6.90 2.12 -6.28
CA PHE A 145 -5.84 1.76 -7.23
C PHE A 145 -4.55 2.58 -7.00
N PRO A 146 -3.96 2.53 -5.79
CA PRO A 146 -2.80 3.35 -5.44
C PRO A 146 -1.63 3.14 -6.41
N ASP A 147 -1.32 1.89 -6.73
CA ASP A 147 -0.25 1.43 -7.63
C ASP A 147 -0.35 2.02 -9.03
N ILE A 148 -1.51 1.86 -9.69
CA ILE A 148 -1.76 2.42 -11.02
C ILE A 148 -1.74 3.95 -10.97
N THR A 149 -2.35 4.54 -9.94
CA THR A 149 -2.44 6.01 -9.81
C THR A 149 -1.05 6.63 -9.62
N PHE A 150 -0.23 6.06 -8.74
CA PHE A 150 1.17 6.47 -8.55
C PHE A 150 1.99 6.28 -9.83
N ALA A 151 1.82 5.17 -10.56
CA ALA A 151 2.53 4.93 -11.82
C ALA A 151 2.22 6.02 -12.85
N ILE A 152 0.94 6.31 -13.08
CA ILE A 152 0.49 7.37 -13.99
C ILE A 152 1.05 8.72 -13.56
N TRP A 153 1.01 9.02 -12.26
CA TRP A 153 1.51 10.28 -11.72
C TRP A 153 3.01 10.43 -11.81
N GLY A 154 3.77 9.38 -11.50
CA GLY A 154 5.22 9.36 -11.60
C GLY A 154 5.69 9.56 -13.04
N ILE A 155 5.01 8.94 -14.02
CA ILE A 155 5.39 9.02 -15.44
C ILE A 155 4.91 10.34 -16.09
N SER A 156 3.76 10.88 -15.68
CA SER A 156 3.12 12.00 -16.38
C SER A 156 3.88 13.32 -16.25
N ARG A 157 4.43 13.84 -17.35
CA ARG A 157 5.11 15.16 -17.39
C ARG A 157 4.18 16.35 -17.09
N ARG A 158 2.86 16.14 -17.18
CA ARG A 158 1.84 17.18 -16.93
C ARG A 158 1.52 17.37 -15.44
N ILE A 159 1.98 16.46 -14.58
CA ILE A 159 1.75 16.53 -13.15
C ILE A 159 3.04 17.03 -12.51
N LYS A 160 3.00 18.27 -12.02
CA LYS A 160 4.09 18.88 -11.26
C LYS A 160 3.74 18.74 -9.78
N VAL A 161 4.73 18.39 -8.96
CA VAL A 161 4.59 18.40 -7.51
C VAL A 161 5.26 19.70 -7.07
N ALA A 162 4.48 20.70 -6.69
CA ALA A 162 5.03 21.97 -6.22
C ALA A 162 5.58 21.78 -4.80
N VAL A 163 6.90 21.84 -4.66
CA VAL A 163 7.60 21.81 -3.36
C VAL A 163 7.70 23.21 -2.81
#